data_AF-A0A832MUG2-F1
#
_entry.id   AF-A0A832MUG2-F1
#
_cell.length_a   1.000
_cell.length_b   1.000
_cell.length_c   1.000
_cell.angle_alpha   90.00
_cell.angle_beta   90.00
_cell.angle_gamma   90.00
#
_symmetry.space_group_name_H-M   'P 1'
#
loop_
_entity.id
_entity.type
_entity.pdbx_description
1 polymer ?
#
loop_
_entity_poly.entity_id
_entity_poly.type
_entity_poly.pdbx_seq_one_letter_code
_entity_poly.pdbx_strand_id
1 'polypeptide(L)'
;MGRYLDSDAQESGGYITKLSNSLRWYFKESFPHPQTEILLIILISIQYLSINDRFVDPASGIYLVSQFLVIPSVVLFNGLVYFKDEEITTFEITLIGNWKSVAEGRFLSLLLSFLPFVLVELVFFHFFSSFIVFLLIVMSIVMNSAVVMLASLVPNKSGALMVTLATVFLLPLSSFVVLQSYSSLSITISPAMSAVLYLFSPLLTDSLYNSQVVI
;
A
#
# COMPACT_ATOMS: atom_id res chain seq x y z
N MET A 1 -37.94 16.01 24.30
CA MET A 1 -37.22 14.95 23.55
C MET A 1 -36.56 15.44 22.26
N GLY A 2 -36.80 16.67 21.77
CA GLY A 2 -36.19 17.17 20.51
C GLY A 2 -34.80 17.84 20.61
N ARG A 3 -34.20 18.00 21.79
CA ARG A 3 -32.90 18.70 21.94
C ARG A 3 -31.65 17.83 21.69
N TYR A 4 -31.80 16.52 21.58
CA TYR A 4 -30.67 15.60 21.34
C TYR A 4 -30.38 15.39 19.85
N LEU A 5 -31.36 15.60 18.96
CA LEU A 5 -31.15 15.42 17.52
C LEU A 5 -30.41 16.61 16.88
N ASP A 6 -30.55 17.81 17.43
CA ASP A 6 -29.86 19.01 16.92
C ASP A 6 -28.37 19.06 17.34
N SER A 7 -27.98 18.46 18.47
CA SER A 7 -26.56 18.39 18.86
C SER A 7 -25.76 17.46 17.94
N ASP A 8 -26.34 16.31 17.57
CA ASP A 8 -25.67 15.31 16.73
C ASP A 8 -25.52 15.80 15.28
N ALA A 9 -26.49 16.57 14.78
CA ALA A 9 -26.42 17.19 13.45
C ALA A 9 -25.39 18.33 13.39
N GLN A 10 -25.25 19.14 14.46
CA GLN A 10 -24.19 20.15 14.55
C GLN A 10 -22.79 19.55 14.73
N GLU A 11 -22.65 18.47 15.51
CA GLU A 11 -21.37 17.75 15.65
C GLU A 11 -20.96 17.06 14.35
N SER A 12 -21.92 16.47 13.62
CA SER A 12 -21.70 15.83 12.31
C SER A 12 -21.15 16.82 11.28
N GLY A 13 -21.76 18.01 11.16
CA GLY A 13 -21.29 19.06 10.26
C GLY A 13 -19.90 19.58 10.61
N GLY A 14 -19.61 19.73 11.91
CA GLY A 14 -18.29 20.11 12.41
C GLY A 14 -17.21 19.07 12.09
N TYR A 15 -17.51 17.78 12.24
CA TYR A 15 -16.57 16.69 11.97
C TYR A 15 -16.20 16.58 10.49
N ILE A 16 -17.17 16.64 9.56
CA ILE A 16 -16.87 16.58 8.11
C ILE A 16 -15.95 17.74 7.69
N THR A 17 -16.20 18.93 8.23
CA THR A 17 -15.38 20.11 7.94
C THR A 17 -13.95 19.94 8.47
N LYS A 18 -13.78 19.40 9.68
CA LYS A 18 -12.46 19.08 10.26
C LYS A 18 -11.72 18.01 9.47
N LEU A 19 -12.40 16.95 9.05
CA LEU A 19 -11.83 15.88 8.21
C LEU A 19 -11.38 16.43 6.86
N SER A 20 -12.22 17.23 6.19
CA SER A 20 -11.87 17.85 4.91
C SER A 20 -10.65 18.78 5.03
N ASN A 21 -10.55 19.55 6.11
CA ASN A 21 -9.40 20.41 6.35
C ASN A 21 -8.12 19.60 6.61
N SER A 22 -8.22 18.52 7.39
CA SER A 22 -7.11 17.60 7.63
C SER A 22 -6.65 16.92 6.35
N LEU A 23 -7.58 16.40 5.55
CA LEU A 23 -7.33 15.82 4.23
C LEU A 23 -6.60 16.80 3.32
N ARG A 24 -7.10 18.03 3.19
CA ARG A 24 -6.48 19.06 2.34
C ARG A 24 -5.06 19.39 2.78
N TRP A 25 -4.81 19.42 4.08
CA TRP A 25 -3.46 19.67 4.61
C TRP A 25 -2.52 18.54 4.23
N TYR A 26 -2.84 17.29 4.58
CA TYR A 26 -1.95 16.16 4.29
C TYR A 26 -1.80 15.89 2.79
N PHE A 27 -2.86 16.05 2.01
CA PHE A 27 -2.82 15.83 0.56
C PHE A 27 -1.88 16.81 -0.14
N LYS A 28 -1.78 18.05 0.35
CA LYS A 28 -0.82 19.04 -0.17
C LYS A 28 0.64 18.62 0.07
N GLU A 29 0.90 17.90 1.17
CA GLU A 29 2.25 17.42 1.51
C GLU A 29 2.57 16.09 0.81
N SER A 30 1.58 15.23 0.56
CA SER A 30 1.79 13.90 0.00
C SER A 30 1.69 13.82 -1.53
N PHE A 31 0.99 14.75 -2.18
CA PHE A 31 0.64 14.61 -3.61
C PHE A 31 1.15 15.74 -4.52
N PRO A 32 1.87 15.41 -5.62
CA PRO A 32 2.65 14.18 -5.86
C PRO A 32 4.04 14.27 -5.20
N HIS A 33 4.46 13.20 -4.52
CA HIS A 33 5.83 13.13 -4.02
C HIS A 33 6.80 12.91 -5.22
N PRO A 34 7.85 13.72 -5.42
CA PRO A 34 8.70 13.64 -6.62
C PRO A 34 9.29 12.25 -6.89
N GLN A 35 9.59 11.50 -5.82
CA GLN A 35 10.10 10.12 -5.92
C GLN A 35 9.07 9.15 -6.50
N THR A 36 7.77 9.37 -6.27
CA THR A 36 6.71 8.53 -6.85
C THR A 36 6.55 8.76 -8.35
N GLU A 37 6.78 9.97 -8.83
CA GLU A 37 6.78 10.26 -10.27
C GLU A 37 7.89 9.51 -11.00
N ILE A 38 9.10 9.47 -10.39
CA ILE A 38 10.22 8.70 -10.93
C ILE A 38 9.86 7.20 -10.99
N LEU A 39 9.25 6.66 -9.94
CA LEU A 39 8.82 5.26 -9.92
C LEU A 39 7.72 4.97 -10.95
N LEU A 40 6.79 5.90 -11.18
CA LEU A 40 5.77 5.78 -12.23
C LEU A 40 6.41 5.71 -13.63
N ILE A 41 7.42 6.54 -13.89
CA ILE A 41 8.15 6.51 -15.16
C ILE A 41 8.86 5.16 -15.34
N ILE A 42 9.51 4.66 -14.29
CA ILE A 42 10.17 3.35 -14.29
C ILE A 42 9.14 2.25 -14.56
N LEU A 43 8.00 2.28 -13.87
CA LEU A 43 6.92 1.32 -14.04
C LEU A 43 6.42 1.30 -15.49
N ILE A 44 6.05 2.46 -16.05
CA ILE A 44 5.57 2.59 -17.42
C ILE A 44 6.63 2.07 -18.41
N SER A 45 7.92 2.36 -18.17
CA SER A 45 9.02 1.87 -19.01
C SER A 45 9.11 0.35 -18.98
N ILE A 46 9.00 -0.26 -17.80
CA ILE A 46 9.04 -1.71 -17.64
C ILE A 46 7.79 -2.35 -18.28
N GLN A 47 6.60 -1.77 -18.07
CA GLN A 47 5.37 -2.24 -18.70
C GLN A 47 5.48 -2.21 -20.23
N TYR A 48 6.01 -1.11 -20.79
CA TYR A 48 6.25 -0.97 -22.22
C TYR A 48 7.25 -2.01 -22.76
N LEU A 49 8.35 -2.24 -22.05
CA LEU A 49 9.33 -3.26 -22.43
C LEU A 49 8.73 -4.66 -22.36
N SER A 50 7.92 -4.94 -21.33
CA SER A 50 7.31 -6.25 -21.13
C SER A 50 6.29 -6.59 -22.21
N ILE A 51 5.52 -5.62 -22.72
CA ILE A 51 4.60 -5.83 -23.86
C ILE A 51 5.38 -6.19 -25.14
N ASN A 52 6.58 -5.65 -25.30
CA ASN A 52 7.41 -5.88 -26.49
C ASN A 52 8.26 -7.16 -26.41
N ASP A 53 8.35 -7.78 -25.24
CA ASP A 53 9.03 -9.06 -25.08
C ASP A 53 8.13 -10.19 -25.59
N ARG A 54 8.66 -10.99 -26.52
CA ARG A 54 7.94 -12.13 -27.12
C ARG A 54 8.11 -13.42 -26.33
N PHE A 55 9.03 -13.45 -25.36
CA PHE A 55 9.43 -14.67 -24.66
C PHE A 55 8.86 -14.79 -23.25
N VAL A 56 8.39 -13.68 -22.67
CA VAL A 56 7.87 -13.62 -21.31
C VAL A 56 6.42 -13.15 -21.36
N ASP A 57 5.54 -13.83 -20.61
CA ASP A 57 4.18 -13.34 -20.42
C ASP A 57 4.25 -11.96 -19.76
N PRO A 58 3.78 -10.88 -20.42
CA PRO A 58 3.91 -9.52 -19.91
C PRO A 58 3.35 -9.37 -18.50
N ALA A 59 2.31 -10.13 -18.16
CA ALA A 59 1.71 -10.10 -16.83
C ALA A 59 2.71 -10.52 -15.72
N SER A 60 3.56 -11.51 -15.98
CA SER A 60 4.45 -12.12 -14.98
C SER A 60 5.64 -11.21 -14.58
N GLY A 61 6.25 -10.53 -15.55
CA GLY A 61 7.38 -9.63 -15.32
C GLY A 61 6.96 -8.36 -14.57
N ILE A 62 5.87 -7.74 -15.02
CA ILE A 62 5.30 -6.55 -14.38
C ILE A 62 4.81 -6.89 -12.98
N TYR A 63 4.25 -8.08 -12.80
CA TYR A 63 3.83 -8.59 -11.51
C TYR A 63 4.98 -8.57 -10.48
N LEU A 64 6.11 -9.21 -10.80
CA LEU A 64 7.26 -9.29 -9.88
C LEU A 64 7.82 -7.89 -9.56
N VAL A 65 7.97 -7.05 -10.58
CA VAL A 65 8.48 -5.68 -10.41
C VAL A 65 7.52 -4.85 -9.55
N SER A 66 6.21 -4.95 -9.80
CA SER A 66 5.22 -4.17 -9.06
C SER A 66 5.17 -4.59 -7.61
N GLN A 67 5.14 -5.89 -7.33
CA GLN A 67 4.99 -6.38 -5.95
C GLN A 67 6.26 -6.19 -5.11
N PHE A 68 7.45 -6.43 -5.67
CA PHE A 68 8.69 -6.45 -4.87
C PHE A 68 9.46 -5.14 -4.90
N LEU A 69 9.22 -4.27 -5.90
CA LEU A 69 9.96 -3.03 -6.07
C LEU A 69 9.04 -1.82 -6.01
N VAL A 70 8.04 -1.73 -6.89
CA VAL A 70 7.29 -0.48 -7.05
C VAL A 70 6.35 -0.23 -5.87
N ILE A 71 5.46 -1.17 -5.52
CA ILE A 71 4.51 -1.01 -4.42
C ILE A 71 5.25 -0.73 -3.10
N PRO A 72 6.26 -1.53 -2.67
CA PRO A 72 7.02 -1.24 -1.46
C PRO A 72 7.66 0.16 -1.46
N SER A 73 8.22 0.58 -2.59
CA SER A 73 8.91 1.87 -2.71
C SER A 73 7.92 3.04 -2.69
N VAL A 74 6.82 2.97 -3.44
CA VAL A 74 5.79 4.03 -3.46
C VAL A 74 5.15 4.14 -2.08
N VAL A 75 4.84 3.01 -1.43
CA VAL A 75 4.26 3.01 -0.08
C VAL A 75 5.23 3.59 0.94
N LEU A 76 6.52 3.22 0.87
CA LEU A 76 7.54 3.80 1.75
C LEU A 76 7.65 5.31 1.55
N PHE A 77 7.85 5.77 0.30
CA PHE A 77 8.08 7.19 0.01
C PHE A 77 6.89 8.07 0.37
N ASN A 78 5.66 7.65 0.05
CA ASN A 78 4.46 8.36 0.49
C ASN A 78 4.29 8.26 2.01
N GLY A 79 4.70 7.14 2.61
CA GLY A 79 4.69 6.92 4.05
C GLY A 79 5.62 7.84 4.85
N LEU A 80 6.77 8.24 4.28
CA LEU A 80 7.78 9.06 4.95
C LEU A 80 7.23 10.37 5.51
N VAL A 81 6.22 10.95 4.85
CA VAL A 81 5.57 12.21 5.25
C VAL A 81 4.86 12.06 6.60
N TYR A 82 4.44 10.84 6.95
CA TYR A 82 3.68 10.54 8.16
C TYR A 82 4.55 10.07 9.33
N PHE A 83 5.84 9.79 9.11
CA PHE A 83 6.79 9.48 10.18
C PHE A 83 7.25 10.77 10.87
N LYS A 84 6.39 11.27 11.76
CA LYS A 84 6.59 12.49 12.54
C LYS A 84 6.87 12.15 14.00
N ASP A 85 7.66 13.00 14.66
CA ASP A 85 7.89 12.87 16.09
C ASP A 85 6.61 13.11 16.90
N GLU A 86 6.56 12.59 18.13
CA GLU A 86 5.38 12.66 19.00
C GLU A 86 4.91 14.10 19.27
N GLU A 87 5.86 15.04 19.40
CA GLU A 87 5.60 16.45 19.61
C GLU A 87 4.81 17.07 18.45
N ILE A 88 5.18 16.73 17.20
CA ILE A 88 4.51 17.23 15.99
C ILE A 88 3.11 16.64 15.89
N THR A 89 2.96 15.34 16.17
CA THR A 89 1.65 14.69 16.14
C THR A 89 0.71 15.29 17.20
N THR A 90 1.22 15.58 18.39
CA THR A 90 0.44 16.24 19.46
C THR A 90 0.04 17.66 19.05
N PHE A 91 0.94 18.41 18.40
CA PHE A 91 0.64 19.71 17.85
C PHE A 91 -0.47 19.64 16.77
N GLU A 92 -0.42 18.67 15.86
CA GLU A 92 -1.45 18.51 14.82
C GLU A 92 -2.83 18.17 15.40
N ILE A 93 -2.87 17.31 16.43
CA ILE A 93 -4.11 16.94 17.13
C ILE A 93 -4.70 18.16 17.84
N THR A 94 -3.88 19.00 18.48
CA THR A 94 -4.35 20.21 19.14
C THR A 94 -4.82 21.28 18.15
N LEU A 95 -4.15 21.41 16.99
CA LEU A 95 -4.54 22.37 15.95
C LEU A 95 -5.88 22.00 15.28
N ILE A 96 -6.10 20.73 14.95
CA ILE A 96 -7.35 20.25 14.33
C ILE A 96 -8.46 20.05 15.38
N GLY A 97 -8.08 19.82 16.63
CA GLY A 97 -8.99 19.64 17.75
C GLY A 97 -9.76 18.32 17.72
N ASN A 98 -9.27 17.32 16.98
CA ASN A 98 -9.80 15.95 16.97
C ASN A 98 -8.76 14.94 16.46
N TRP A 99 -8.40 13.96 17.28
CA TRP A 99 -7.44 12.91 16.91
C TRP A 99 -7.97 11.97 15.82
N LYS A 100 -9.29 11.71 15.78
CA LYS A 100 -9.90 10.81 14.78
C LYS A 100 -9.78 11.39 13.38
N SER A 101 -10.16 12.66 13.23
CA SER A 101 -10.07 13.37 11.95
C SER A 101 -8.62 13.47 11.43
N VAL A 102 -7.64 13.59 12.34
CA VAL A 102 -6.22 13.54 12.00
C VAL A 102 -5.83 12.16 11.46
N ALA A 103 -6.15 11.09 12.18
CA ALA A 103 -5.80 9.72 11.79
C ALA A 103 -6.45 9.32 10.45
N GLU A 104 -7.75 9.60 10.29
CA GLU A 104 -8.48 9.33 9.05
C GLU A 104 -7.99 10.22 7.90
N GLY A 105 -7.70 11.49 8.18
CA GLY A 105 -7.13 12.41 7.20
C GLY A 105 -5.78 11.94 6.68
N ARG A 106 -4.89 11.45 7.56
CA ARG A 106 -3.60 10.86 7.19
C ARG A 106 -3.79 9.59 6.35
N PHE A 107 -4.65 8.67 6.79
CA PHE A 107 -4.89 7.41 6.09
C PHE A 107 -5.50 7.62 4.70
N LEU A 108 -6.55 8.44 4.60
CA LEU A 108 -7.20 8.73 3.32
C LEU A 108 -6.28 9.53 2.39
N SER A 109 -5.51 10.48 2.91
CA SER A 109 -4.50 11.21 2.13
C SER A 109 -3.42 10.27 1.59
N LEU A 110 -2.97 9.30 2.38
CA LEU A 110 -2.04 8.27 1.93
C LEU A 110 -2.68 7.42 0.82
N LEU A 111 -3.92 6.94 0.99
CA LEU A 111 -4.59 6.15 -0.05
C LEU A 111 -4.78 6.94 -1.36
N LEU A 112 -5.18 8.21 -1.26
CA LEU A 112 -5.34 9.09 -2.42
C LEU A 112 -4.01 9.37 -3.12
N SER A 113 -2.89 9.31 -2.42
CA SER A 113 -1.57 9.50 -3.04
C SER A 113 -1.21 8.41 -4.05
N PHE A 114 -1.81 7.22 -3.95
CA PHE A 114 -1.60 6.12 -4.90
C PHE A 114 -2.48 6.21 -6.15
N LEU A 115 -3.40 7.18 -6.23
CA LEU A 115 -4.38 7.26 -7.31
C LEU A 115 -3.73 7.26 -8.71
N PRO A 116 -2.65 8.00 -9.00
CA PRO A 116 -1.98 7.93 -10.31
C PRO A 116 -1.43 6.55 -10.61
N PHE A 117 -0.83 5.89 -9.62
CA PHE A 117 -0.31 4.53 -9.76
C PHE A 117 -1.42 3.52 -10.05
N VAL A 118 -2.51 3.56 -9.28
CA VAL A 118 -3.66 2.68 -9.47
C VAL A 118 -4.31 2.90 -10.84
N LEU A 119 -4.39 4.15 -11.33
CA LEU A 119 -4.92 4.44 -12.66
C LEU A 119 -4.05 3.86 -13.79
N VAL A 120 -2.73 4.00 -13.70
CA VAL A 120 -1.80 3.42 -14.69
C VAL A 120 -1.92 1.89 -14.72
N GLU A 121 -1.92 1.25 -13.55
CA GLU A 121 -2.09 -0.19 -13.44
C GLU A 121 -3.47 -0.65 -13.92
N LEU A 122 -4.54 0.08 -13.61
CA LEU A 122 -5.89 -0.24 -14.09
C LEU A 122 -5.93 -0.29 -15.62
N VAL A 123 -5.36 0.71 -16.28
CA VAL A 123 -5.28 0.74 -17.75
C VAL A 123 -4.48 -0.45 -18.26
N PHE A 124 -3.31 -0.71 -17.69
CA PHE A 124 -2.47 -1.83 -18.11
C PHE A 124 -3.18 -3.19 -17.97
N PHE A 125 -3.68 -3.50 -16.78
CA PHE A 125 -4.33 -4.78 -16.48
C PHE A 125 -5.66 -4.96 -17.20
N HIS A 126 -6.36 -3.89 -17.55
CA HIS A 126 -7.57 -3.98 -18.38
C HIS A 126 -7.28 -4.50 -19.79
N PHE A 127 -6.14 -4.11 -20.40
CA PHE A 127 -5.81 -4.48 -21.77
C PHE A 127 -4.92 -5.72 -21.89
N PHE A 128 -4.05 -5.98 -20.91
CA PHE A 128 -2.95 -6.94 -21.08
C PHE A 128 -2.96 -8.09 -20.06
N SER A 129 -3.87 -8.11 -19.08
CA SER A 129 -3.86 -9.12 -18.04
C SER A 129 -5.26 -9.33 -17.41
N SER A 130 -5.32 -9.94 -16.22
CA SER A 130 -6.56 -10.26 -15.51
C SER A 130 -6.93 -9.19 -14.48
N PHE A 131 -8.22 -8.88 -14.40
CA PHE A 131 -8.77 -8.00 -13.38
C PHE A 131 -8.54 -8.49 -11.95
N ILE A 132 -8.42 -9.81 -11.74
CA ILE A 132 -8.12 -10.39 -10.43
C ILE A 132 -6.74 -9.95 -9.94
N VAL A 133 -5.75 -9.94 -10.83
CA VAL A 133 -4.37 -9.53 -10.51
C VAL A 133 -4.32 -8.05 -10.12
N PHE A 134 -5.08 -7.21 -10.83
CA PHE A 134 -5.26 -5.80 -10.47
C PHE A 134 -5.86 -5.64 -9.06
N LEU A 135 -6.90 -6.39 -8.72
CA LEU A 135 -7.50 -6.33 -7.38
C LEU A 135 -6.51 -6.75 -6.28
N LEU A 136 -5.68 -7.76 -6.53
CA LEU A 136 -4.64 -8.19 -5.60
C LEU A 136 -3.53 -7.13 -5.42
N ILE A 137 -3.19 -6.38 -6.47
CA ILE A 137 -2.31 -5.20 -6.38
C ILE A 137 -2.92 -4.13 -5.49
N VAL A 138 -4.19 -3.77 -5.73
CA VAL A 138 -4.89 -2.77 -4.90
C VAL A 138 -4.96 -3.20 -3.45
N MET A 139 -5.28 -4.47 -3.18
CA MET A 139 -5.27 -5.04 -1.83
C MET A 139 -3.88 -4.94 -1.18
N SER A 140 -2.82 -5.22 -1.94
CA SER A 140 -1.44 -5.11 -1.45
C SER A 140 -1.08 -3.67 -1.07
N ILE A 141 -1.52 -2.67 -1.85
CA ILE A 141 -1.32 -1.25 -1.52
C ILE A 141 -2.03 -0.90 -0.21
N VAL A 142 -3.30 -1.29 -0.07
CA VAL A 142 -4.10 -1.00 1.13
C VAL A 142 -3.45 -1.64 2.37
N MET A 143 -3.02 -2.89 2.26
CA MET A 143 -2.39 -3.61 3.35
C MET A 143 -1.05 -2.98 3.76
N ASN A 144 -0.17 -2.67 2.81
CA ASN A 144 1.10 -2.01 3.10
C ASN A 144 0.89 -0.57 3.65
N SER A 145 -0.14 0.13 3.20
CA SER A 145 -0.52 1.45 3.73
C SER A 145 -0.98 1.38 5.18
N ALA A 146 -1.75 0.34 5.54
CA ALA A 146 -2.15 0.10 6.92
C ALA A 146 -0.92 -0.16 7.81
N VAL A 147 0.05 -0.93 7.32
CA VAL A 147 1.33 -1.17 8.02
C VAL A 147 2.11 0.12 8.22
N VAL A 148 2.22 0.99 7.21
CA VAL A 148 2.85 2.31 7.34
C VAL A 148 2.16 3.17 8.39
N MET A 149 0.83 3.18 8.42
CA MET A 149 0.09 3.93 9.43
C MET A 149 0.30 3.37 10.84
N LEU A 150 0.36 2.04 11.00
CA LEU A 150 0.72 1.43 12.28
C LEU A 150 2.17 1.78 12.68
N ALA A 151 3.10 1.76 11.73
CA ALA A 151 4.49 2.15 11.96
C ALA A 151 4.62 3.64 12.36
N SER A 152 3.72 4.50 11.87
CA SER A 152 3.69 5.93 12.25
C SER A 152 3.34 6.18 13.72
N LEU A 153 2.83 5.16 14.44
CA LEU A 153 2.58 5.22 15.87
C LEU A 153 3.86 4.99 16.71
N VAL A 154 4.96 4.56 16.07
CA VAL A 154 6.24 4.39 16.76
C VAL A 154 6.81 5.79 17.09
N PRO A 155 7.13 6.09 18.36
CA PRO A 155 7.54 7.44 18.76
C PRO A 155 8.78 7.99 18.05
N ASN A 156 9.68 7.09 17.63
CA ASN A 156 10.94 7.43 17.00
C ASN A 156 10.84 7.24 15.48
N LYS A 157 11.18 8.28 14.70
CA LYS A 157 11.22 8.23 13.23
C LYS A 157 12.08 7.09 12.69
N SER A 158 13.25 6.84 13.28
CA SER A 158 14.12 5.72 12.87
C SER A 158 13.48 4.36 13.14
N GLY A 159 12.74 4.23 14.24
CA GLY A 159 11.98 3.02 14.57
C GLY A 159 10.85 2.77 13.59
N ALA A 160 10.05 3.80 13.27
CA ALA A 160 8.99 3.73 12.26
C ALA A 160 9.54 3.29 10.88
N LEU A 161 10.68 3.85 10.48
CA LEU A 161 11.39 3.48 9.26
C LEU A 161 11.85 2.01 9.27
N MET A 162 12.48 1.56 10.37
CA MET A 162 12.92 0.17 10.50
C MET A 162 11.76 -0.82 10.44
N VAL A 163 10.66 -0.53 11.14
CA VAL A 163 9.45 -1.36 11.10
C VAL A 163 8.88 -1.41 9.68
N THR A 164 8.80 -0.28 9.00
CA THR A 164 8.29 -0.21 7.63
C THR A 164 9.18 -0.97 6.65
N LEU A 165 10.51 -0.79 6.73
CA LEU A 165 11.45 -1.53 5.89
C LEU A 165 11.37 -3.05 6.14
N ALA A 166 11.31 -3.46 7.40
CA ALA A 166 11.20 -4.87 7.74
C ALA A 166 9.90 -5.49 7.21
N THR A 167 8.79 -4.77 7.32
CA THR A 167 7.47 -5.32 6.98
C THR A 167 7.11 -5.18 5.50
N VAL A 168 7.43 -4.06 4.87
CA VAL A 168 7.04 -3.75 3.48
C VAL A 168 8.07 -4.27 2.47
N PHE A 169 9.35 -4.40 2.84
CA PHE A 169 10.39 -4.97 1.97
C PHE A 169 10.86 -6.36 2.40
N LEU A 170 11.35 -6.51 3.63
CA LEU A 170 12.02 -7.76 4.03
C LEU A 170 11.04 -8.94 4.11
N LEU A 171 9.81 -8.73 4.61
CA LEU A 171 8.83 -9.81 4.68
C LEU A 171 8.39 -10.31 3.29
N PRO A 172 7.96 -9.48 2.33
CA PRO A 172 7.67 -9.94 0.97
C PRO A 172 8.86 -10.64 0.31
N LEU A 173 10.07 -10.07 0.42
CA LEU A 173 11.27 -10.71 -0.13
C LEU A 173 11.57 -12.07 0.52
N SER A 174 11.42 -12.17 1.83
CA SER A 174 11.60 -13.45 2.53
C SER A 174 10.57 -14.48 2.10
N SER A 175 9.31 -14.08 1.92
CA SER A 175 8.24 -14.95 1.44
C SER A 175 8.52 -15.46 0.01
N PHE A 176 9.09 -14.61 -0.85
CA PHE A 176 9.54 -15.00 -2.19
C PHE A 176 10.63 -16.07 -2.13
N VAL A 177 11.67 -15.86 -1.32
CA VAL A 177 12.77 -16.83 -1.15
C VAL A 177 12.25 -18.16 -0.62
N VAL A 178 11.32 -18.13 0.34
CA VAL A 178 10.67 -19.33 0.88
C VAL A 178 9.90 -20.05 -0.22
N LEU A 179 9.02 -19.35 -0.95
CA LEU A 179 8.23 -19.94 -2.04
C LEU A 179 9.11 -20.54 -3.13
N GLN A 180 10.19 -19.85 -3.53
CA GLN A 180 11.15 -20.35 -4.50
C GLN A 180 11.90 -21.60 -4.01
N SER A 181 12.19 -21.67 -2.71
CA SER A 181 12.82 -22.85 -2.10
C SER A 181 11.90 -24.07 -2.09
N TYR A 182 10.62 -23.88 -1.77
CA TYR A 182 9.62 -24.96 -1.84
C TYR A 182 9.42 -25.45 -3.28
N SER A 183 9.33 -24.53 -4.24
CA SER A 183 9.20 -24.86 -5.65
C SER A 183 10.42 -25.61 -6.19
N SER A 184 11.64 -25.20 -5.85
CA SER A 184 12.86 -25.87 -6.34
C SER A 184 13.05 -27.27 -5.74
N LEU A 185 12.62 -27.47 -4.48
CA LEU A 185 12.68 -28.77 -3.80
C LEU A 185 11.48 -29.67 -4.11
N SER A 186 10.49 -29.19 -4.88
CA SER A 186 9.24 -29.91 -5.16
C SER A 186 8.51 -30.40 -3.89
N ILE A 187 8.58 -29.60 -2.82
CA ILE A 187 7.92 -29.90 -1.54
C ILE A 187 6.55 -29.20 -1.51
N THR A 188 5.51 -29.94 -1.13
CA THR A 188 4.16 -29.40 -0.97
C THR A 188 4.10 -28.44 0.22
N ILE A 189 3.56 -27.24 0.01
CA ILE A 189 3.37 -26.25 1.07
C ILE A 189 2.16 -26.62 1.92
N SER A 190 2.30 -26.58 3.25
CA SER A 190 1.16 -26.84 4.14
C SER A 190 0.13 -25.70 4.05
N PRO A 191 -1.19 -25.96 4.23
CA PRO A 191 -2.21 -24.92 4.12
C PRO A 191 -1.99 -23.73 5.06
N ALA A 192 -1.49 -23.99 6.28
CA ALA A 192 -1.16 -22.94 7.23
C ALA A 192 -0.01 -22.04 6.74
N MET A 193 1.04 -22.63 6.16
CA MET A 193 2.15 -21.88 5.58
C MET A 193 1.68 -21.10 4.35
N SER A 194 0.82 -21.70 3.52
CA SER A 194 0.21 -21.02 2.36
C SER A 194 -0.59 -19.78 2.77
N ALA A 195 -1.35 -19.84 3.86
CA ALA A 195 -2.11 -18.69 4.35
C ALA A 195 -1.19 -17.54 4.79
N VAL A 196 -0.09 -17.86 5.47
CA VAL A 196 0.92 -16.88 5.88
C VAL A 196 1.61 -16.27 4.65
N LEU A 197 1.98 -17.10 3.68
CA LEU A 197 2.63 -16.66 2.44
C LEU A 197 1.68 -15.84 1.57
N TYR A 198 0.37 -16.15 1.56
CA TYR A 198 -0.64 -15.34 0.88
C TYR A 198 -0.78 -13.95 1.51
N LEU A 199 -0.62 -13.84 2.83
CA LEU A 199 -0.70 -12.55 3.51
C LEU A 199 0.48 -11.63 3.16
N PHE A 200 1.69 -12.17 3.03
CA PHE A 200 2.88 -11.38 2.69
C PHE A 200 3.12 -11.26 1.18
N SER A 201 2.66 -12.24 0.42
CA SER A 201 2.81 -12.30 -1.02
C SER A 201 1.59 -12.96 -1.69
N PRO A 202 0.44 -12.24 -1.74
CA PRO A 202 -0.81 -12.82 -2.22
C PRO A 202 -0.71 -13.24 -3.67
N LEU A 203 -0.06 -12.41 -4.49
CA LEU A 203 0.07 -12.63 -5.91
C LEU A 203 1.01 -13.81 -6.25
N LEU A 204 2.13 -13.99 -5.53
CA LEU A 204 3.05 -15.10 -5.82
C LEU A 204 2.40 -16.42 -5.41
N THR A 205 1.71 -16.40 -4.28
CA THR A 205 1.00 -17.57 -3.77
C THR A 205 -0.13 -17.97 -4.71
N ASP A 206 -0.89 -17.02 -5.28
CA ASP A 206 -1.90 -17.29 -6.31
C ASP A 206 -1.30 -17.91 -7.58
N SER A 207 -0.17 -17.38 -8.06
CA SER A 207 0.53 -17.96 -9.22
C SER A 207 0.97 -19.40 -9.01
N LEU A 208 1.37 -19.74 -7.77
CA LEU A 208 1.85 -21.08 -7.40
C LEU A 208 0.70 -22.05 -7.05
N TYR A 209 -0.44 -21.52 -6.60
CA TYR A 209 -1.67 -22.28 -6.47
C TYR A 209 -2.16 -22.75 -7.84
N ASN A 210 -2.15 -21.86 -8.83
CA ASN A 210 -2.49 -22.20 -10.22
C ASN A 210 -1.53 -23.21 -10.86
N SER A 211 -0.29 -23.32 -10.38
CA SER A 211 0.69 -24.30 -10.85
C SER A 211 0.71 -25.63 -10.06
N GLN A 212 -0.26 -25.85 -9.15
CA GLN A 212 -0.41 -27.07 -8.32
C GLN A 212 0.76 -27.35 -7.36
N VAL A 213 1.60 -26.36 -7.05
CA VAL A 213 2.69 -26.50 -6.06
C VAL A 213 2.16 -26.35 -4.62
N VAL A 214 0.99 -25.74 -4.48
CA VAL A 214 0.29 -25.53 -3.21
C VAL A 214 -1.02 -26.33 -3.24
N ILE A 215 -1.30 -27.11 -2.18
CA ILE A 215 -2.51 -27.92 -2.01
C ILE A 215 -3.54 -27.17 -1.18
#